data_AF-A0A4Q2YK69-F1
#
_entry.id   AF-A0A4Q2YK69-F1
#
_cell.length_a   1.000
_cell.length_b   1.000
_cell.length_c   1.000
_cell.angle_alpha   90.00
_cell.angle_beta   90.00
_cell.angle_gamma   90.00
#
_symmetry.space_group_name_H-M   'P 1'
#
loop_
_entity.id
_entity.type
_entity.pdbx_description
1 polymer ?
#
loop_
_entity_poly.entity_id
_entity_poly.type
_entity_poly.pdbx_seq_one_letter_code
_entity_poly.pdbx_strand_id
1 'polypeptide(L)' 'MLQSLHIENLTVFPKADLTFGKNLNIFIGENGLGKTHLLKAIYAGIAASAEAYFHHQKSPGEPPKTDLPAKLS' A
#
# COMPACT_ATOMS: atom_id res chain seq x y z
N MET A 1 -4.19 2.74 -9.81
CA MET A 1 -2.77 2.39 -10.02
C MET A 1 -1.93 3.37 -9.21
N LEU A 2 -0.92 2.89 -8.48
CA LEU A 2 -0.09 3.76 -7.63
C LEU A 2 0.83 4.63 -8.50
N GLN A 3 0.76 5.95 -8.34
CA GLN A 3 1.54 6.92 -9.13
C GLN A 3 2.71 7.52 -8.34
N SER A 4 2.48 7.85 -7.07
CA SER A 4 3.48 8.38 -6.17
C SER A 4 3.30 7.85 -4.76
N LEU A 5 4.36 7.97 -3.96
CA LEU A 5 4.34 7.72 -2.53
C LEU A 5 5.15 8.81 -1.84
N HIS A 6 4.51 9.44 -0.86
CA HIS A 6 5.12 10.44 0.01
C HIS A 6 5.19 9.87 1.43
N ILE A 7 6.38 9.84 2.00
CA ILE A 7 6.65 9.34 3.34
C ILE A 7 7.29 10.47 4.14
N GLU A 8 6.81 10.70 5.35
CA GLU A 8 7.43 11.57 6.34
C GLU A 8 7.50 10.84 7.68
N ASN A 9 8.66 10.88 8.33
CA ASN A 9 8.91 10.33 9.67
C ASN A 9 8.46 8.87 9.88
N LEU A 10 8.70 8.01 8.89
CA LEU A 10 8.35 6.58 8.96
C LEU A 10 9.61 5.71 8.98
N THR A 11 9.84 5.03 10.10
CA THR A 11 10.96 4.08 10.28
C THR A 11 12.31 4.77 10.07
N VAL A 12 13.09 4.34 9.06
CA VAL A 12 14.38 4.94 8.69
C VAL A 12 14.25 6.09 7.68
N PHE A 13 13.02 6.41 7.23
CA PHE A 13 12.77 7.47 6.27
C PHE A 13 12.27 8.74 6.99
N PRO A 14 13.14 9.74 7.24
CA PRO A 14 12.69 11.05 7.71
C PRO A 14 11.81 11.72 6.65
N LYS A 15 12.18 11.57 5.38
CA LYS A 15 11.39 11.96 4.22
C LYS A 15 11.74 11.08 3.02
N ALA A 16 10.75 10.67 2.24
CA ALA A 16 10.97 10.03 0.94
C ALA A 16 9.83 10.36 -0.03
N ASP A 17 10.19 10.80 -1.23
CA ASP A 17 9.28 11.12 -2.33
C ASP A 17 9.59 10.21 -3.51
N LEU A 18 8.64 9.36 -3.89
CA LEU A 18 8.81 8.34 -4.92
C LEU A 18 7.76 8.50 -6.01
N THR A 19 8.18 8.34 -7.27
CA THR A 19 7.30 8.26 -8.43
C THR A 19 7.43 6.88 -9.07
N PHE A 20 6.31 6.24 -9.37
CA PHE A 20 6.27 4.88 -9.90
C PHE A 20 6.15 4.87 -11.43
N GLY A 21 6.95 4.02 -12.07
CA GLY A 21 6.81 3.68 -13.48
C GLY A 21 5.61 2.77 -13.75
N LYS A 22 5.23 2.65 -15.03
CA LYS A 22 4.00 2.00 -15.47
C LYS A 22 3.92 0.49 -15.22
N ASN A 23 5.05 -0.20 -15.13
CA ASN A 23 5.09 -1.66 -15.11
C ASN A 23 5.82 -2.14 -13.85
N LEU A 24 7.09 -2.50 -13.99
CA LEU A 24 7.92 -2.99 -12.91
C LEU A 24 8.76 -1.86 -12.31
N ASN A 25 8.66 -1.70 -11.00
CA ASN A 25 9.50 -0.80 -10.22
C ASN A 25 10.49 -1.66 -9.41
N ILE A 26 11.79 -1.33 -9.48
CA ILE A 26 12.85 -2.09 -8.82
C ILE A 26 13.47 -1.20 -7.75
N PHE A 27 13.45 -1.66 -6.49
CA PHE A 27 14.04 -0.97 -5.35
C PHE A 27 15.35 -1.65 -4.95
N ILE A 28 16.46 -0.91 -5.03
CA ILE A 28 17.80 -1.39 -4.67
C ILE A 28 18.33 -0.61 -3.46
N GLY A 29 19.37 -1.15 -2.83
CA GLY A 29 20.06 -0.51 -1.71
C GLY A 29 20.64 -1.53 -0.73
N GLU A 30 21.50 -1.08 0.18
CA GLU A 30 22.10 -1.92 1.21
C GLU A 30 21.07 -2.46 2.22
N ASN A 31 21.45 -3.52 2.92
CA ASN A 31 20.63 -4.05 4.01
C ASN A 31 20.51 -2.99 5.12
N GLY A 32 19.33 -2.87 5.72
CA GLY A 32 19.05 -1.86 6.74
C GLY A 32 18.53 -0.52 6.21
N LEU A 33 18.61 -0.22 4.90
CA LEU A 33 18.10 1.04 4.32
C LEU A 33 16.56 1.11 4.17
N GLY A 34 15.80 0.30 4.89
CA GLY A 34 14.35 0.41 4.93
C GLY A 34 13.59 -0.15 3.73
N LYS A 35 14.21 -0.85 2.78
CA LYS A 35 13.52 -1.42 1.60
C LYS A 35 12.27 -2.24 1.94
N THR A 36 12.34 -3.12 2.94
CA THR A 36 11.17 -3.89 3.42
C THR A 36 10.11 -2.99 4.05
N HIS A 37 10.51 -1.94 4.77
CA HIS A 37 9.58 -0.97 5.36
C HIS A 37 8.89 -0.14 4.28
N LEU A 38 9.60 0.24 3.22
CA LEU A 38 9.04 0.91 2.06
C LEU A 38 7.95 0.05 1.39
N LEU A 39 8.23 -1.24 1.13
CA LEU A 39 7.24 -2.15 0.55
C LEU A 39 6.03 -2.35 1.47
N LYS A 40 6.22 -2.43 2.79
CA LYS A 40 5.12 -2.49 3.76
C LYS A 40 4.27 -1.22 3.74
N ALA A 41 4.88 -0.04 3.66
CA ALA A 41 4.16 1.23 3.58
C ALA A 41 3.29 1.30 2.31
N ILE A 42 3.84 0.90 1.16
CA ILE A 42 3.11 0.80 -0.11
C ILE A 42 1.90 -0.14 0.04
N TYR A 43 2.14 -1.34 0.57
CA TYR A 43 1.07 -2.33 0.76
C TYR A 43 -0.03 -1.82 1.69
N ALA A 44 0.34 -1.28 2.85
CA ALA A 44 -0.60 -0.78 3.85
C ALA A 44 -1.45 0.37 3.29
N GLY A 45 -0.84 1.31 2.56
CA GLY A 45 -1.57 2.42 1.93
C GLY A 45 -2.57 1.93 0.87
N ILE A 46 -2.19 0.97 0.04
CA ILE A 46 -3.09 0.37 -0.96
C ILE A 46 -4.23 -0.38 -0.27
N ALA A 47 -3.94 -1.21 0.73
CA ALA A 47 -4.93 -2.00 1.45
C ALA A 47 -5.95 -1.10 2.15
N ALA A 48 -5.49 -0.09 2.89
CA ALA A 48 -6.36 0.87 3.56
C ALA A 48 -7.22 1.66 2.56
N SER A 49 -6.65 2.06 1.42
CA SER A 49 -7.42 2.74 0.37
C SER A 49 -8.47 1.84 -0.26
N ALA A 50 -8.18 0.55 -0.44
CA ALA A 50 -9.14 -0.41 -0.98
C ALA A 50 -10.29 -0.64 0.00
N GLU A 51 -9.97 -0.87 1.27
CA GLU A 51 -10.96 -1.00 2.35
C GLU A 51 -11.88 0.22 2.40
N ALA A 52 -11.32 1.44 2.42
CA ALA A 52 -12.09 2.67 2.40
C ALA A 52 -13.01 2.77 1.17
N TYR A 53 -12.54 2.38 -0.02
CA TYR A 53 -13.35 2.40 -1.24
C TYR A 53 -14.56 1.45 -1.17
N PHE A 54 -14.36 0.22 -0.68
CA PHE A 54 -15.45 -0.75 -0.54
C PHE A 54 -16.43 -0.35 0.57
N HIS A 55 -15.95 0.24 1.66
CA HIS A 55 -16.80 0.78 2.72
C HIS A 55 -17.69 1.94 2.25
N HIS A 56 -17.19 2.84 1.39
CA HIS A 56 -17.99 3.95 0.84
C HIS A 56 -19.05 3.49 -0.17
N GLN A 57 -18.88 2.33 -0.81
CA GLN A 57 -19.87 1.79 -1.76
C GLN A 57 -20.97 0.93 -1.11
N LYS A 58 -20.91 0.73 0.20
CA LYS A 58 -21.92 -0.03 0.92
C LYS A 58 -23.13 0.85 1.24
N SER A 59 -24.30 0.51 0.69
CA SER A 59 -25.56 1.07 1.18
C SER A 59 -25.76 0.73 2.67
N PRO A 60 -26.33 1.65 3.47
CA PRO A 60 -26.55 1.40 4.88
C PRO A 60 -27.49 0.19 5.05
N GLY A 61 -26.95 -0.92 5.56
CA GLY A 61 -27.70 -2.15 5.86
C GLY A 61 -27.20 -3.44 5.22
N GLU A 62 -26.24 -3.42 4.29
CA GLU A 62 -25.72 -4.66 3.70
C GLU A 62 -24.69 -5.33 4.65
N PRO A 63 -24.84 -6.63 5.02
CA PRO A 63 -23.92 -7.31 5.93
C PRO A 63 -22.50 -7.39 5.35
N PRO A 64 -21.44 -7.42 6.18
CA PRO A 64 -20.05 -7.58 5.72
C PRO A 64 -19.92 -8.91 4.99
N LYS A 65 -19.84 -8.86 3.66
CA LYS A 65 -19.29 -9.97 2.89
C LYS A 65 -17.82 -10.04 3.26
N THR A 66 -17.39 -11.16 3.80
CA THR A 66 -15.98 -11.44 4.10
C THR A 66 -15.22 -11.49 2.78
N ASP A 67 -14.70 -10.36 2.33
CA ASP A 67 -13.82 -10.23 1.17
C ASP A 67 -12.40 -10.67 1.51
N LEU A 68 -12.26 -11.86 2.12
CA LEU A 68 -10.95 -12.50 2.20
C LEU A 68 -10.60 -12.95 0.77
N PRO A 69 -9.46 -12.52 0.19
CA PRO A 69 -9.10 -12.93 -1.16
C PRO A 69 -8.88 -14.44 -1.19
N ALA A 70 -9.90 -15.17 -1.64
CA ALA A 70 -9.80 -16.54 -2.06
C ALA A 70 -8.89 -16.59 -3.29
N LYS A 71 -7.58 -16.74 -3.06
CA LYS A 71 -6.59 -17.42 -3.92
C LYS A 71 -5.18 -17.23 -3.36
N LEU A 72 -4.87 -18.04 -2.35
CA LEU A 72 -3.54 -18.59 -2.20
C LEU A 72 -3.73 -20.10 -1.91
N SER A 73 -3.96 -20.84 -2.98
CA SER A 73 -4.01 -22.30 -3.03
C SER A 73 -3.31 -22.73 -4.30
#